data_AF-A0A9W7GLG6-F1
#
_entry.id   AF-A0A9W7GLG6-F1
#
_cell.length_a   1.000
_cell.length_b   1.000
_cell.length_c   1.000
_cell.angle_alpha   90.00
_cell.angle_beta   90.00
_cell.angle_gamma   90.00
#
_symmetry.space_group_name_H-M   'P 1'
#
loop_
_entity.id
_entity.type
_entity.pdbx_description
1 polymer ?
#
loop_
_entity_poly.entity_id
_entity_poly.type
_entity_poly.pdbx_seq_one_letter_code
_entity_poly.pdbx_strand_id
1 'polypeptide(L)'
;MLKQAAKLRQQAEDIKSALPPRPPPDPDTSDNTNDNDTKTYPNSVLIIGANGSLGSIITRQILRAFFPPPTPVPSSFRVYACVHDYSRSSLLSYEVGAEDGVGTIGPAWDPSSRDATFEYDSKTMSGYNLDKLTVKECEILSPLEVDEITRDVDAVVYVATDFKGNTPRAIINLDIGLLYRAVTKPMKGRVEIEGLRNVLEGMTRSRSRLGVGGGERKEYNELVLVSVAEGTLDDFVTPTGDFRSLKLEGEEMLKEFPSINSCVVRLGKFDDNFVEEGRELLFDIPDTTSTVDGGVGGEGNGKKRRRKINRRDAARAVVGAVRETEWTGKVVEVWTDG
;
A
#
# COMPACT_ATOMS: atom_id res chain seq x y z
N MET A 1 27.86 14.84 -9.25
CA MET A 1 26.90 13.71 -9.22
C MET A 1 27.58 12.33 -9.22
N LEU A 2 28.46 11.98 -10.17
CA LEU A 2 29.13 10.65 -10.19
C LEU A 2 29.91 10.28 -8.91
N LYS A 3 30.60 11.25 -8.29
CA LYS A 3 31.34 11.03 -7.03
C LYS A 3 30.43 10.74 -5.82
N GLN A 4 29.20 11.26 -5.83
CA GLN A 4 28.23 11.07 -4.74
C GLN A 4 27.54 9.71 -4.85
N ALA A 5 27.22 9.27 -6.07
CA ALA A 5 26.72 7.92 -6.33
C ALA A 5 27.75 6.83 -5.98
N ALA A 6 29.03 7.07 -6.24
CA ALA A 6 30.10 6.15 -5.84
C ALA A 6 30.23 6.05 -4.31
N LYS A 7 30.11 7.17 -3.59
CA LYS A 7 30.14 7.20 -2.12
C LYS A 7 28.95 6.44 -1.51
N LEU A 8 27.75 6.61 -2.06
CA LEU A 8 26.56 5.89 -1.60
C LEU A 8 26.64 4.37 -1.86
N ARG A 9 27.23 3.96 -2.99
CA ARG A 9 27.48 2.53 -3.26
C ARG A 9 28.49 1.93 -2.28
N GLN A 10 29.55 2.66 -1.96
CA GLN A 10 30.52 2.24 -0.97
C GLN A 10 29.86 2.06 0.41
N GLN A 11 29.05 3.05 0.83
CA GLN A 11 28.30 2.97 2.09
C GLN A 11 27.32 1.78 2.12
N ALA A 12 26.67 1.47 1.01
CA ALA A 12 25.78 0.31 0.93
C ALA A 12 26.53 -1.02 1.06
N GLU A 13 27.71 -1.15 0.46
CA GLU A 13 28.58 -2.34 0.60
C GLU A 13 29.16 -2.45 2.02
N ASP A 14 29.54 -1.33 2.63
CA ASP A 14 30.05 -1.30 4.00
C ASP A 14 28.95 -1.76 4.99
N ILE A 15 27.69 -1.31 4.81
CA ILE A 15 26.53 -1.78 5.59
C ILE A 15 26.29 -3.27 5.37
N LYS A 16 26.37 -3.74 4.12
CA LYS A 16 26.19 -5.15 3.78
C LYS A 16 27.25 -6.05 4.40
N SER A 17 28.48 -5.56 4.54
CA SER A 17 29.58 -6.27 5.20
C SER A 17 29.48 -6.29 6.73
N ALA A 18 28.76 -5.32 7.31
CA ALA A 18 28.52 -5.24 8.75
C ALA A 18 27.35 -6.11 9.22
N LEU A 19 26.53 -6.63 8.29
CA LEU A 19 25.49 -7.60 8.61
C LEU A 19 26.12 -8.98 8.90
N PRO A 20 25.63 -9.72 9.91
CA PRO A 20 26.12 -11.05 10.19
C PRO A 20 25.94 -11.97 8.96
N PRO A 21 26.88 -12.90 8.71
CA PRO A 21 26.77 -13.83 7.59
C PRO A 21 25.46 -14.60 7.70
N ARG A 22 24.74 -14.69 6.58
CA ARG A 22 23.50 -15.46 6.49
C ARG A 22 23.80 -16.90 6.92
N PRO A 23 23.01 -17.48 7.86
CA PRO A 23 23.17 -18.89 8.18
C PRO A 23 23.01 -19.71 6.88
N PRO A 24 23.81 -20.77 6.69
CA PRO A 24 23.56 -21.69 5.59
C PRO A 24 22.11 -22.20 5.69
N PRO A 25 21.41 -22.40 4.56
CA PRO A 25 20.12 -23.06 4.59
C PRO A 25 20.31 -24.45 5.19
N ASP A 26 19.63 -24.74 6.31
CA ASP A 26 19.65 -26.06 6.92
C ASP A 26 19.09 -27.08 5.91
N PRO A 27 19.83 -28.14 5.58
CA PRO A 27 19.40 -29.11 4.58
C PRO A 27 18.34 -30.11 5.08
N ASP A 28 17.94 -30.07 6.35
CA ASP A 28 17.00 -31.03 6.93
C ASP A 28 16.04 -30.37 7.94
N THR A 29 15.02 -29.68 7.45
CA THR A 29 13.83 -29.38 8.27
C THR A 29 12.58 -29.88 7.53
N SER A 30 12.45 -31.19 7.42
CA SER A 30 11.13 -31.80 7.30
C SER A 30 10.45 -31.64 8.66
N ASP A 31 9.83 -30.49 8.86
CA ASP A 31 9.12 -30.16 10.08
C ASP A 31 7.80 -30.95 10.09
N ASN A 32 7.88 -32.17 10.65
CA ASN A 32 6.72 -32.93 11.11
C ASN A 32 6.30 -32.34 12.46
N THR A 33 5.74 -31.14 12.44
CA THR A 33 4.98 -30.57 13.55
C THR A 33 3.50 -30.68 13.19
N ASN A 34 2.85 -31.68 13.79
CA ASN A 34 1.40 -31.70 13.93
C ASN A 34 1.00 -30.50 14.79
N ASP A 35 0.60 -29.40 14.15
CA ASP A 35 -0.21 -28.35 14.78
C ASP A 35 -1.26 -27.87 13.78
N ASN A 36 -2.53 -28.09 14.13
CA ASN A 36 -3.69 -27.56 13.44
C ASN A 36 -3.66 -26.01 13.51
N ASP A 37 -4.01 -25.34 12.40
CA ASP A 37 -3.98 -23.88 12.14
C ASP A 37 -2.65 -23.26 11.65
N THR A 38 -1.97 -23.87 10.67
CA THR A 38 -0.95 -23.16 9.86
C THR A 38 -1.62 -22.18 8.90
N LYS A 39 -1.96 -20.99 9.40
CA LYS A 39 -2.44 -19.89 8.56
C LYS A 39 -1.40 -19.54 7.49
N THR A 40 -1.77 -19.69 6.22
CA THR A 40 -0.87 -19.42 5.10
C THR A 40 -0.75 -17.92 4.85
N TYR A 41 0.48 -17.39 4.80
CA TYR A 41 0.76 -15.97 4.51
C TYR A 41 1.32 -15.79 3.09
N PRO A 42 1.10 -14.64 2.44
CA PRO A 42 1.78 -14.34 1.17
C PRO A 42 3.30 -14.26 1.40
N ASN A 43 4.09 -14.83 0.49
CA ASN A 43 5.56 -14.69 0.53
C ASN A 43 6.01 -13.34 -0.03
N SER A 44 5.16 -12.64 -0.76
CA SER A 44 5.48 -11.32 -1.29
C SER A 44 4.28 -10.38 -1.32
N VAL A 45 4.51 -9.12 -0.92
CA VAL A 45 3.47 -8.07 -0.94
C VAL A 45 3.95 -6.87 -1.73
N LEU A 46 3.18 -6.46 -2.74
CA LEU A 46 3.41 -5.24 -3.51
C LEU A 46 2.47 -4.13 -3.05
N ILE A 47 3.02 -2.98 -2.71
CA ILE A 47 2.25 -1.83 -2.23
C ILE A 47 2.26 -0.77 -3.34
N ILE A 48 1.12 -0.59 -3.99
CA ILE A 48 0.91 0.42 -5.04
C ILE A 48 0.47 1.73 -4.37
N GLY A 49 1.25 2.79 -4.53
CA GLY A 49 1.06 4.04 -3.77
C GLY A 49 1.87 4.09 -2.47
N ALA A 50 2.98 3.34 -2.39
CA ALA A 50 3.81 3.23 -1.18
C ALA A 50 4.41 4.56 -0.71
N ASN A 51 4.55 5.56 -1.59
CA ASN A 51 5.05 6.89 -1.22
C ASN A 51 3.94 7.85 -0.73
N GLY A 52 2.68 7.39 -0.67
CA GLY A 52 1.59 8.16 -0.07
C GLY A 52 1.66 8.18 1.45
N SER A 53 0.90 9.08 2.08
CA SER A 53 0.83 9.17 3.55
C SER A 53 0.32 7.91 4.21
N LEU A 54 -0.61 7.18 3.59
CA LEU A 54 -1.06 5.88 4.09
C LEU A 54 -0.15 4.74 3.63
N GLY A 55 0.25 4.73 2.35
CA GLY A 55 1.04 3.63 1.77
C GLY A 55 2.41 3.43 2.43
N SER A 56 3.04 4.52 2.88
CA SER A 56 4.33 4.47 3.59
C SER A 56 4.18 3.85 4.98
N ILE A 57 3.12 4.21 5.71
CA ILE A 57 2.77 3.62 7.01
C ILE A 57 2.36 2.15 6.85
N ILE A 58 1.62 1.78 5.80
CA ILE A 58 1.35 0.37 5.47
C ILE A 58 2.66 -0.38 5.25
N THR A 59 3.58 0.19 4.47
CA THR A 59 4.89 -0.42 4.22
C THR A 59 5.64 -0.66 5.53
N ARG A 60 5.68 0.35 6.40
CA ARG A 60 6.24 0.23 7.75
C ARG A 60 5.58 -0.91 8.53
N GLN A 61 4.25 -0.97 8.55
CA GLN A 61 3.53 -1.98 9.34
C GLN A 61 3.72 -3.40 8.80
N ILE A 62 3.81 -3.58 7.49
CA ILE A 62 4.14 -4.89 6.92
C ILE A 62 5.56 -5.32 7.32
N LEU A 63 6.52 -4.40 7.32
CA LEU A 63 7.89 -4.73 7.69
C LEU A 63 8.06 -5.06 9.18
N ARG A 64 7.23 -4.49 10.05
CA ARG A 64 7.40 -4.57 11.52
C ARG A 64 6.43 -5.51 12.23
N ALA A 65 5.20 -5.65 11.72
CA ALA A 65 4.09 -6.29 12.45
C ALA A 65 3.22 -7.21 11.58
N PHE A 66 3.67 -7.57 10.36
CA PHE A 66 2.89 -8.44 9.49
C PHE A 66 2.68 -9.83 10.09
N PHE A 67 3.72 -10.41 10.68
CA PHE A 67 3.66 -11.69 11.36
C PHE A 67 3.33 -11.47 12.84
N PRO A 68 2.31 -12.14 13.39
CA PRO A 68 1.98 -12.01 14.81
C PRO A 68 3.16 -12.55 15.64
N PRO A 69 3.60 -11.85 16.71
CA PRO A 69 4.54 -12.42 17.65
C PRO A 69 4.00 -13.74 18.23
N PRO A 70 4.83 -14.79 18.39
CA PRO A 70 6.29 -14.80 18.25
C PRO A 70 6.81 -15.23 16.85
N THR A 71 5.96 -15.28 15.82
CA THR A 71 6.32 -15.82 14.50
C THR A 71 7.44 -15.00 13.85
N PRO A 72 8.62 -15.60 13.57
CA PRO A 72 9.70 -14.90 12.90
C PRO A 72 9.33 -14.61 11.43
N VAL A 73 9.84 -13.50 10.89
CA VAL A 73 9.65 -13.15 9.48
C VAL A 73 10.38 -14.16 8.59
N PRO A 74 9.69 -14.88 7.68
CA PRO A 74 10.33 -15.84 6.80
C PRO A 74 11.42 -15.22 5.93
N SER A 75 12.52 -15.95 5.73
CA SER A 75 13.63 -15.44 4.91
C SER A 75 13.27 -15.26 3.42
N SER A 76 12.22 -15.96 2.96
CA SER A 76 11.61 -15.84 1.63
C SER A 76 10.72 -14.60 1.49
N PHE A 77 10.26 -14.00 2.59
CA PHE A 77 9.30 -12.91 2.56
C PHE A 77 9.88 -11.67 1.88
N ARG A 78 9.12 -11.02 1.00
CA ARG A 78 9.53 -9.81 0.27
C ARG A 78 8.44 -8.75 0.31
N VAL A 79 8.84 -7.49 0.48
CA VAL A 79 7.96 -6.33 0.37
C VAL A 79 8.43 -5.49 -0.79
N TYR A 80 7.55 -5.23 -1.74
CA TYR A 80 7.80 -4.36 -2.89
C TYR A 80 7.05 -3.03 -2.69
N ALA A 81 7.78 -1.93 -2.60
CA ALA A 81 7.18 -0.60 -2.55
C ALA A 81 7.20 0.02 -3.95
N CYS A 82 6.02 0.17 -4.55
CA CYS A 82 5.89 0.82 -5.86
C CYS A 82 5.80 2.34 -5.70
N VAL A 83 6.74 3.04 -6.30
CA VAL A 83 6.80 4.51 -6.31
C VAL A 83 6.78 5.03 -7.74
N HIS A 84 6.16 6.19 -7.96
CA HIS A 84 6.19 6.83 -9.28
C HIS A 84 7.56 7.46 -9.58
N ASP A 85 8.27 7.91 -8.54
CA ASP A 85 9.57 8.57 -8.67
C ASP A 85 10.38 8.42 -7.38
N TYR A 86 11.59 7.86 -7.50
CA TYR A 86 12.55 7.73 -6.40
C TYR A 86 12.93 9.08 -5.79
N SER A 87 13.00 10.16 -6.57
CA SER A 87 13.37 11.48 -6.07
C SER A 87 12.36 12.03 -5.04
N ARG A 88 11.15 11.46 -5.01
CA ARG A 88 10.08 11.84 -4.09
C ARG A 88 9.87 10.84 -2.97
N SER A 89 10.69 9.78 -2.84
CA SER A 89 10.51 8.71 -1.84
C SER A 89 10.91 9.12 -0.41
N SER A 90 11.02 10.42 -0.11
CA SER A 90 11.45 10.92 1.19
C SER A 90 10.49 10.51 2.31
N LEU A 91 9.18 10.53 2.03
CA LEU A 91 8.17 10.11 3.01
C LEU A 91 8.28 8.61 3.30
N LEU A 92 8.34 7.78 2.25
CA LEU A 92 8.56 6.34 2.41
C LEU A 92 9.84 6.06 3.21
N SER A 93 10.94 6.71 2.87
CA SER A 93 12.24 6.53 3.53
C SER A 93 12.19 6.93 5.00
N TYR A 94 11.48 8.02 5.31
CA TYR A 94 11.27 8.46 6.67
C TYR A 94 10.48 7.43 7.49
N GLU A 95 9.30 7.04 7.00
CA GLU A 95 8.37 6.15 7.72
C GLU A 95 8.95 4.75 7.96
N VAL A 96 9.67 4.18 6.98
CA VAL A 96 10.21 2.82 7.14
C VAL A 96 11.54 2.81 7.91
N GLY A 97 12.37 3.84 7.74
CA GLY A 97 13.77 3.80 8.16
C GLY A 97 14.28 4.98 9.00
N ALA A 98 13.82 6.22 8.79
CA ALA A 98 14.43 7.36 9.49
C ALA A 98 13.72 7.75 10.80
N GLU A 99 12.42 7.46 10.93
CA GLU A 99 11.61 7.97 12.03
C GLU A 99 12.12 7.58 13.42
N ASP A 100 12.58 6.35 13.58
CA ASP A 100 13.16 5.83 14.83
C ASP A 100 14.69 5.81 14.81
N GLY A 101 15.30 6.43 13.78
CA GLY A 101 16.75 6.56 13.66
C GLY A 101 17.29 7.57 14.66
N VAL A 102 18.55 7.39 15.06
CA VAL A 102 19.23 8.35 15.95
C VAL A 102 19.81 9.46 15.09
N GLY A 103 19.48 10.71 15.40
CA GLY A 103 19.81 11.81 14.51
C GLY A 103 19.69 13.19 15.13
N THR A 104 20.07 14.19 14.35
CA THR A 104 19.90 15.61 14.70
C THR A 104 18.93 16.24 13.72
N ILE A 105 17.90 16.90 14.25
CA ILE A 105 17.00 17.75 13.51
C ILE A 105 17.37 19.18 13.87
N GLY A 106 17.89 19.94 12.92
CA GLY A 106 18.12 21.35 13.18
C GLY A 106 16.79 22.13 13.29
N PRO A 107 16.79 23.26 14.00
CA PRO A 107 15.56 23.98 14.31
C PRO A 107 14.85 24.51 13.06
N ALA A 108 13.52 24.35 13.00
CA ALA A 108 12.71 24.68 11.83
C ALA A 108 12.78 26.16 11.39
N TRP A 109 13.12 27.06 12.31
CA TRP A 109 13.22 28.50 12.08
C TRP A 109 14.62 28.97 11.63
N ASP A 110 15.64 28.10 11.63
CA ASP A 110 16.98 28.43 11.16
C ASP A 110 17.20 27.89 9.74
N PRO A 111 17.19 28.74 8.71
CA PRO A 111 17.39 28.31 7.32
C PRO A 111 18.76 27.67 7.08
N SER A 112 19.76 27.97 7.92
CA SER A 112 21.13 27.47 7.78
C SER A 112 21.33 26.07 8.37
N SER A 113 20.38 25.61 9.18
CA SER A 113 20.44 24.32 9.91
C SER A 113 19.27 23.40 9.53
N ARG A 114 18.68 23.53 8.34
CA ARG A 114 17.51 22.73 7.93
C ARG A 114 17.79 21.27 7.61
N ASP A 115 19.06 20.87 7.59
CA ASP A 115 19.43 19.50 7.31
C ASP A 115 19.14 18.64 8.53
N ALA A 116 18.33 17.59 8.32
CA ALA A 116 18.13 16.53 9.30
C ALA A 116 18.94 15.31 8.88
N THR A 117 19.74 14.77 9.81
CA THR A 117 20.54 13.57 9.59
C THR A 117 20.11 12.50 10.57
N PHE A 118 19.74 11.33 10.06
CA PHE A 118 19.38 10.17 10.86
C PHE A 118 20.25 8.98 10.47
N GLU A 119 20.76 8.27 11.47
CA GLU A 119 21.54 7.06 11.33
C GLU A 119 20.77 5.86 11.85
N TYR A 120 21.07 4.69 11.29
CA TYR A 120 20.47 3.43 11.68
C TYR A 120 20.89 3.06 13.11
N ASP A 121 19.92 2.87 14.00
CA ASP A 121 20.16 2.37 15.36
C ASP A 121 19.88 0.87 15.44
N SER A 122 20.94 0.07 15.49
CA SER A 122 20.85 -1.40 15.62
C SER A 122 20.07 -1.89 16.84
N LYS A 123 19.99 -1.12 17.93
CA LYS A 123 19.25 -1.54 19.14
C LYS A 123 17.75 -1.47 18.94
N THR A 124 17.29 -0.40 18.31
CA THR A 124 15.85 -0.13 18.12
C THR A 124 15.33 -0.70 16.80
N MET A 125 16.17 -0.73 15.76
CA MET A 125 15.77 -0.98 14.37
C MET A 125 16.18 -2.36 13.82
N SER A 126 16.80 -3.21 14.63
CA SER A 126 17.19 -4.58 14.21
C SER A 126 16.01 -5.44 13.78
N GLY A 127 14.82 -5.19 14.35
CA GLY A 127 13.59 -5.89 13.99
C GLY A 127 12.79 -5.30 12.82
N TYR A 128 13.32 -4.29 12.11
CA TYR A 128 12.54 -3.59 11.06
C TYR A 128 12.54 -4.29 9.71
N ASN A 129 13.30 -5.38 9.55
CA ASN A 129 13.31 -6.21 8.34
C ASN A 129 13.51 -5.41 7.05
N LEU A 130 14.29 -4.31 7.10
CA LEU A 130 14.52 -3.42 5.96
C LEU A 130 15.18 -4.14 4.78
N ASP A 131 15.90 -5.24 5.04
CA ASP A 131 16.46 -6.13 4.02
C ASP A 131 15.39 -6.84 3.18
N LYS A 132 14.13 -6.89 3.64
CA LYS A 132 13.00 -7.44 2.90
C LYS A 132 12.35 -6.43 1.96
N LEU A 133 12.63 -5.14 2.12
CA LEU A 133 12.05 -4.06 1.31
C LEU A 133 12.83 -3.87 0.02
N THR A 134 12.13 -3.91 -1.11
CA THR A 134 12.65 -3.51 -2.42
C THR A 134 11.75 -2.42 -2.99
N VAL A 135 12.32 -1.26 -3.28
CA VAL A 135 11.58 -0.20 -3.97
C VAL A 135 11.61 -0.49 -5.47
N LYS A 136 10.46 -0.37 -6.12
CA LYS A 136 10.31 -0.50 -7.58
C LYS A 136 9.70 0.81 -8.10
N GLU A 137 10.34 1.40 -9.10
CA GLU A 137 9.75 2.54 -9.80
C GLU A 137 8.85 2.03 -10.92
N CYS A 138 7.64 2.59 -11.02
CA CYS A 138 6.68 2.20 -12.04
C CYS A 138 5.67 3.32 -12.33
N GLU A 139 5.45 3.57 -13.61
CA GLU A 139 4.28 4.28 -14.12
C GLU A 139 3.10 3.31 -14.15
N ILE A 140 2.20 3.44 -13.18
CA ILE A 140 1.04 2.55 -13.02
C ILE A 140 0.04 2.64 -14.19
N LEU A 141 0.08 3.72 -14.97
CA LEU A 141 -0.70 3.83 -16.21
C LEU A 141 -0.04 3.10 -17.40
N SER A 142 1.17 2.57 -17.24
CA SER A 142 1.88 1.74 -18.22
C SER A 142 1.60 0.26 -17.95
N PRO A 143 0.78 -0.44 -18.78
CA PRO A 143 0.46 -1.85 -18.55
C PRO A 143 1.68 -2.77 -18.58
N LEU A 144 2.72 -2.40 -19.35
CA LEU A 144 3.96 -3.16 -19.46
C LEU A 144 4.77 -3.14 -18.17
N GLU A 145 4.93 -1.95 -17.57
CA GLU A 145 5.64 -1.82 -16.29
C GLU A 145 4.84 -2.48 -15.17
N VAL A 146 3.52 -2.33 -15.18
CA VAL A 146 2.64 -3.00 -14.21
C VAL A 146 2.74 -4.53 -14.32
N ASP A 147 2.76 -5.09 -15.53
CA ASP A 147 2.96 -6.54 -15.73
C ASP A 147 4.30 -7.04 -15.20
N GLU A 148 5.34 -6.21 -15.25
CA GLU A 148 6.66 -6.55 -14.70
C GLU A 148 6.65 -6.53 -13.17
N ILE A 149 6.08 -5.49 -12.55
CA ILE A 149 6.12 -5.38 -11.08
C ILE A 149 5.15 -6.32 -10.37
N THR A 150 4.06 -6.71 -11.03
CA THR A 150 3.06 -7.68 -10.52
C THR A 150 3.47 -9.13 -10.79
N ARG A 151 4.54 -9.36 -11.56
CA ARG A 151 5.10 -10.69 -11.79
C ARG A 151 5.61 -11.29 -10.48
N ASP A 152 5.22 -12.53 -10.21
CA ASP A 152 5.65 -13.32 -9.05
C ASP A 152 5.34 -12.67 -7.68
N VAL A 153 4.35 -11.77 -7.63
CA VAL A 153 3.84 -11.22 -6.39
C VAL A 153 2.62 -12.01 -5.91
N ASP A 154 2.60 -12.33 -4.61
CA ASP A 154 1.53 -13.08 -3.99
C ASP A 154 0.32 -12.20 -3.63
N ALA A 155 0.54 -11.02 -3.08
CA ALA A 155 -0.51 -10.08 -2.71
C ALA A 155 -0.19 -8.64 -3.10
N VAL A 156 -1.21 -7.86 -3.45
CA VAL A 156 -1.11 -6.45 -3.80
C VAL A 156 -1.99 -5.62 -2.88
N VAL A 157 -1.44 -4.54 -2.34
CA VAL A 157 -2.19 -3.51 -1.62
C VAL A 157 -2.29 -2.28 -2.52
N TYR A 158 -3.50 -1.94 -2.94
CA TYR A 158 -3.77 -0.82 -3.84
C TYR A 158 -4.23 0.40 -3.06
N VAL A 159 -3.30 1.35 -2.85
CA VAL A 159 -3.50 2.61 -2.11
C VAL A 159 -3.15 3.83 -2.98
N ALA A 160 -2.88 3.63 -4.26
CA ALA A 160 -2.59 4.72 -5.19
C ALA A 160 -3.83 5.59 -5.46
N THR A 161 -3.55 6.87 -5.68
CA THR A 161 -4.57 7.87 -5.97
C THR A 161 -3.98 9.07 -6.69
N ASP A 162 -4.77 9.71 -7.56
CA ASP A 162 -4.36 10.87 -8.36
C ASP A 162 -4.68 12.24 -7.69
N PHE A 163 -4.62 12.32 -6.35
CA PHE A 163 -4.93 13.56 -5.62
C PHE A 163 -4.02 14.75 -6.00
N LYS A 164 -2.83 14.51 -6.55
CA LYS A 164 -1.85 15.56 -6.90
C LYS A 164 -1.72 15.85 -8.40
N GLY A 165 -2.52 15.19 -9.25
CA GLY A 165 -2.48 15.38 -10.70
C GLY A 165 -1.18 14.84 -11.29
N ASN A 166 -1.29 13.75 -12.05
CA ASN A 166 -0.21 13.27 -12.90
C ASN A 166 0.34 14.41 -13.75
N THR A 167 1.61 14.76 -13.51
CA THR A 167 2.43 15.31 -14.58
C THR A 167 3.05 14.08 -15.22
N PRO A 168 2.47 13.52 -16.30
CA PRO A 168 3.09 12.36 -16.95
C PRO A 168 4.53 12.71 -17.30
N ARG A 169 5.45 11.75 -17.14
CA ARG A 169 6.81 11.90 -17.67
C ARG A 169 6.67 12.29 -19.14
N ALA A 170 7.20 13.46 -19.47
CA ALA A 170 7.36 13.85 -20.87
C ALA A 170 8.12 12.71 -21.55
N ILE A 171 7.40 11.99 -22.40
CA ILE A 171 7.94 11.05 -23.36
C ILE A 171 8.99 11.83 -24.14
N ILE A 172 10.20 11.30 -24.21
CA ILE A 172 11.37 11.90 -24.89
C ILE A 172 11.14 12.08 -26.42
N ASN A 173 9.96 11.76 -26.95
CA ASN A 173 9.54 12.09 -28.30
C ASN A 173 8.41 13.13 -28.26
N LEU A 174 8.76 14.34 -28.70
CA LEU A 174 7.92 15.53 -28.73
C LEU A 174 6.76 15.34 -29.73
N ASP A 175 5.63 14.80 -29.27
CA ASP A 175 4.35 14.92 -30.00
C ASP A 175 3.62 16.17 -29.49
N ILE A 176 3.44 17.15 -30.38
CA ILE A 176 2.77 18.43 -30.11
C ILE A 176 1.30 18.23 -29.68
N GLY A 177 0.69 17.07 -29.97
CA GLY A 177 -0.63 16.68 -29.46
C GLY A 177 -0.69 16.45 -27.94
N LEU A 178 0.42 16.05 -27.31
CA LEU A 178 0.52 15.84 -25.85
C LEU A 178 0.68 17.15 -25.07
N LEU A 179 1.28 18.18 -25.67
CA LEU A 179 1.49 19.49 -25.05
C LEU A 179 0.16 20.25 -24.87
N TYR A 180 -0.77 20.14 -25.82
CA TYR A 180 -2.11 20.72 -25.71
C TYR A 180 -2.99 19.98 -24.68
N ARG A 181 -2.74 18.68 -24.43
CA ARG A 181 -3.46 17.85 -23.43
C ARG A 181 -3.05 18.10 -21.98
N ALA A 182 -1.83 18.58 -21.73
CA ALA A 182 -1.35 18.90 -20.37
C ALA A 182 -1.99 20.19 -19.80
N VAL A 183 -2.49 21.07 -20.66
CA VAL A 183 -3.04 22.40 -20.30
C VAL A 183 -4.53 22.33 -19.91
N THR A 184 -5.23 21.22 -20.18
CA THR A 184 -6.67 21.04 -19.91
C THR A 184 -6.98 19.75 -19.15
N LYS A 185 -6.28 19.51 -18.01
CA LYS A 185 -6.21 18.24 -17.25
C LYS A 185 -7.40 17.25 -17.39
N PRO A 186 -7.35 16.31 -18.37
CA PRO A 186 -8.30 15.21 -18.55
C PRO A 186 -7.82 13.91 -17.87
N MET A 187 -6.81 13.97 -17.01
CA MET A 187 -6.08 12.79 -16.49
C MET A 187 -6.42 12.40 -15.05
N LYS A 188 -7.13 13.27 -14.31
CA LYS A 188 -7.46 13.04 -12.90
C LYS A 188 -8.41 11.85 -12.78
N GLY A 189 -8.10 10.85 -11.95
CA GLY A 189 -8.97 9.68 -11.76
C GLY A 189 -8.55 8.42 -12.54
N ARG A 190 -7.60 8.54 -13.49
CA ARG A 190 -7.14 7.37 -14.28
C ARG A 190 -6.41 6.34 -13.42
N VAL A 191 -5.76 6.78 -12.35
CA VAL A 191 -5.09 5.89 -11.40
C VAL A 191 -6.10 4.97 -10.73
N GLU A 192 -7.26 5.49 -10.34
CA GLU A 192 -8.30 4.73 -9.65
C GLU A 192 -8.91 3.64 -10.55
N ILE A 193 -9.02 3.90 -11.85
CA ILE A 193 -9.67 2.99 -12.81
C ILE A 193 -8.65 2.23 -13.67
N GLU A 194 -7.91 2.93 -14.52
CA GLU A 194 -6.97 2.30 -15.46
C GLU A 194 -5.75 1.71 -14.74
N GLY A 195 -5.23 2.39 -13.72
CA GLY A 195 -4.14 1.86 -12.90
C GLY A 195 -4.53 0.57 -12.18
N LEU A 196 -5.74 0.53 -11.63
CA LEU A 196 -6.28 -0.68 -10.99
C LEU A 196 -6.50 -1.80 -12.01
N ARG A 197 -7.09 -1.50 -13.17
CA ARG A 197 -7.26 -2.47 -14.27
C ARG A 197 -5.94 -3.08 -14.70
N ASN A 198 -4.90 -2.26 -14.90
CA ASN A 198 -3.58 -2.73 -15.27
C ASN A 198 -3.02 -3.73 -14.25
N VAL A 199 -3.21 -3.46 -12.95
CA VAL A 199 -2.77 -4.34 -11.86
C VAL A 199 -3.53 -5.66 -11.88
N LEU A 200 -4.86 -5.61 -11.97
CA LEU A 200 -5.73 -6.80 -12.01
C LEU A 200 -5.39 -7.70 -13.22
N GLU A 201 -5.18 -7.10 -14.39
CA GLU A 201 -4.77 -7.83 -15.58
C GLU A 201 -3.35 -8.41 -15.44
N GLY A 202 -2.40 -7.65 -14.88
CA GLY A 202 -1.04 -8.12 -14.60
C GLY A 202 -1.02 -9.34 -13.69
N MET A 203 -1.80 -9.30 -12.60
CA MET A 203 -1.97 -10.44 -11.69
C MET A 203 -2.61 -11.65 -12.39
N THR A 204 -3.65 -11.43 -13.20
CA THR A 204 -4.32 -12.49 -13.96
C THR A 204 -3.38 -13.17 -14.95
N ARG A 205 -2.55 -12.39 -15.66
CA ARG A 205 -1.51 -12.89 -16.57
C ARG A 205 -0.42 -13.66 -15.82
N SER A 206 0.04 -13.14 -14.68
CA SER A 206 1.02 -13.80 -13.82
C SER A 206 0.56 -15.21 -13.42
N ARG A 207 -0.70 -15.35 -12.99
CA ARG A 207 -1.32 -16.65 -12.67
C ARG A 207 -1.40 -17.60 -13.87
N SER A 208 -1.80 -17.07 -15.02
CA SER A 208 -1.90 -17.86 -16.26
C SER A 208 -0.54 -18.43 -16.68
N ARG A 209 0.54 -17.65 -16.50
CA ARG A 209 1.92 -18.09 -16.80
C ARG A 209 2.42 -19.19 -15.88
N LEU A 210 2.01 -19.16 -14.62
CA LEU A 210 2.39 -20.18 -13.62
C LEU A 210 1.66 -21.51 -13.83
N GLY A 211 0.80 -21.64 -14.86
CA GLY A 211 0.07 -22.87 -15.14
C GLY A 211 -0.94 -23.22 -14.05
N VAL A 212 -1.28 -22.26 -13.18
CA VAL A 212 -2.24 -22.42 -12.08
C VAL A 212 -3.67 -22.32 -12.65
N GLY A 213 -3.97 -23.20 -13.60
CA GLY A 213 -5.32 -23.49 -14.05
C GLY A 213 -6.00 -24.41 -13.04
N GLY A 214 -6.39 -23.88 -11.88
CA GLY A 214 -7.11 -24.63 -10.84
C GLY A 214 -6.31 -24.99 -9.58
N GLY A 215 -5.29 -24.20 -9.22
CA GLY A 215 -4.65 -24.35 -7.90
C GLY A 215 -5.61 -24.02 -6.76
N GLU A 216 -5.40 -24.65 -5.61
CA GLU A 216 -6.12 -24.35 -4.37
C GLU A 216 -6.18 -22.84 -4.14
N ARG A 217 -7.38 -22.34 -3.83
CA ARG A 217 -7.57 -20.92 -3.51
C ARG A 217 -6.67 -20.59 -2.33
N LYS A 218 -5.77 -19.62 -2.53
CA LYS A 218 -4.87 -19.16 -1.49
C LYS A 218 -5.67 -18.62 -0.30
N GLU A 219 -5.27 -18.97 0.91
CA GLU A 219 -5.90 -18.57 2.17
C GLU A 219 -5.53 -17.13 2.58
N TYR A 220 -5.53 -16.20 1.63
CA TYR A 220 -5.32 -14.78 1.88
C TYR A 220 -5.88 -13.94 0.74
N ASN A 221 -6.02 -12.63 0.98
CA ASN A 221 -6.44 -11.68 -0.05
C ASN A 221 -5.24 -11.35 -0.94
N GLU A 222 -5.35 -11.74 -2.21
CA GLU A 222 -4.37 -11.42 -3.24
C GLU A 222 -4.42 -9.95 -3.64
N LEU A 223 -5.59 -9.30 -3.50
CA LEU A 223 -5.72 -7.87 -3.69
C LEU A 223 -6.50 -7.23 -2.54
N VAL A 224 -5.90 -6.23 -1.90
CA VAL A 224 -6.57 -5.36 -0.95
C VAL A 224 -6.72 -3.98 -1.59
N LEU A 225 -7.95 -3.61 -1.95
CA LEU A 225 -8.27 -2.28 -2.49
C LEU A 225 -8.62 -1.33 -1.34
N VAL A 226 -7.85 -0.25 -1.21
CA VAL A 226 -8.16 0.81 -0.23
C VAL A 226 -9.10 1.84 -0.86
N SER A 227 -10.27 1.95 -0.26
CA SER A 227 -11.34 2.87 -0.65
C SER A 227 -11.76 3.74 0.53
N VAL A 228 -12.85 4.49 0.36
CA VAL A 228 -13.36 5.50 1.29
C VAL A 228 -14.76 5.15 1.73
N ALA A 229 -15.00 5.19 3.04
CA ALA A 229 -16.32 4.93 3.59
C ALA A 229 -17.30 6.04 3.24
N GLU A 230 -18.59 5.72 3.28
CA GLU A 230 -19.65 6.68 2.99
C GLU A 230 -19.59 7.91 3.92
N GLY A 231 -19.69 9.11 3.31
CA GLY A 231 -19.72 10.37 4.05
C GLY A 231 -18.38 10.85 4.61
N THR A 232 -17.26 10.23 4.21
CA THR A 232 -15.90 10.59 4.69
C THR A 232 -15.22 11.68 3.87
N LEU A 233 -15.41 11.67 2.56
CA LEU A 233 -14.98 12.71 1.64
C LEU A 233 -16.17 13.59 1.27
N ASP A 234 -15.96 14.91 1.31
CA ASP A 234 -16.84 15.84 0.62
C ASP A 234 -16.75 15.59 -0.89
N ASP A 235 -17.84 15.84 -1.64
CA ASP A 235 -17.91 15.58 -3.08
C ASP A 235 -16.85 16.41 -3.83
N PHE A 236 -15.65 15.86 -3.97
CA PHE A 236 -14.59 16.45 -4.76
C PHE A 236 -14.83 16.08 -6.22
N VAL A 237 -15.31 17.05 -7.01
CA VAL A 237 -15.55 16.85 -8.44
C VAL A 237 -14.22 16.88 -9.20
N THR A 238 -13.91 15.77 -9.88
CA THR A 238 -12.83 15.69 -10.86
C THR A 238 -13.40 15.82 -12.29
N PRO A 239 -12.58 16.12 -13.30
CA PRO A 239 -13.00 16.11 -14.70
C PRO A 239 -13.62 14.79 -15.19
N THR A 240 -13.34 13.66 -14.53
CA THR A 240 -13.88 12.33 -14.88
C THR A 240 -15.04 11.88 -13.98
N GLY A 241 -15.50 12.74 -13.05
CA GLY A 241 -16.55 12.40 -12.09
C GLY A 241 -16.18 12.79 -10.66
N ASP A 242 -17.07 12.59 -9.71
CA ASP A 242 -16.71 12.78 -8.31
C ASP A 242 -15.72 11.69 -7.85
N PHE A 243 -14.80 12.05 -6.96
CA PHE A 243 -13.74 11.16 -6.52
C PHE A 243 -14.26 9.90 -5.81
N ARG A 244 -15.41 9.99 -5.13
CA ARG A 244 -16.04 8.85 -4.48
C ARG A 244 -16.62 7.89 -5.53
N SER A 245 -17.26 8.39 -6.57
CA SER A 245 -17.77 7.61 -7.70
C SER A 245 -16.65 6.87 -8.40
N LEU A 246 -15.47 7.49 -8.60
CA LEU A 246 -14.30 6.79 -9.15
C LEU A 246 -13.81 5.65 -8.25
N LYS A 247 -13.82 5.85 -6.92
CA LYS A 247 -13.47 4.79 -5.97
C LYS A 247 -14.48 3.65 -6.01
N LEU A 248 -15.78 3.97 -6.05
CA LEU A 248 -16.86 2.98 -6.18
C LEU A 248 -16.79 2.21 -7.51
N GLU A 249 -16.49 2.88 -8.62
CA GLU A 249 -16.28 2.24 -9.92
C GLU A 249 -15.07 1.29 -9.88
N GLY A 250 -13.99 1.67 -9.20
CA GLY A 250 -12.84 0.78 -8.95
C GLY A 250 -13.21 -0.44 -8.10
N GLU A 251 -14.12 -0.30 -7.13
CA GLU A 251 -14.64 -1.44 -6.36
C GLU A 251 -15.48 -2.39 -7.23
N GLU A 252 -16.36 -1.84 -8.07
CA GLU A 252 -17.19 -2.63 -8.99
C GLU A 252 -16.35 -3.39 -10.01
N MET A 253 -15.22 -2.82 -10.45
CA MET A 253 -14.28 -3.46 -11.36
C MET A 253 -13.75 -4.81 -10.83
N LEU A 254 -13.66 -5.00 -9.51
CA LEU A 254 -13.22 -6.26 -8.93
C LEU A 254 -14.12 -7.44 -9.34
N LYS A 255 -15.40 -7.19 -9.62
CA LYS A 255 -16.36 -8.21 -10.09
C LYS A 255 -16.02 -8.73 -11.49
N GLU A 256 -15.29 -7.95 -12.30
CA GLU A 256 -14.80 -8.39 -13.62
C GLU A 256 -13.64 -9.40 -13.51
N PHE A 257 -13.01 -9.52 -12.33
CA PHE A 257 -11.85 -10.38 -12.09
C PHE A 257 -12.13 -11.44 -10.99
N PRO A 258 -13.14 -12.31 -11.16
CA PRO A 258 -13.55 -13.28 -10.13
C PRO A 258 -12.50 -14.35 -9.80
N SER A 259 -11.42 -14.40 -10.59
CA SER A 259 -10.30 -15.29 -10.31
C SER A 259 -9.43 -14.80 -9.16
N ILE A 260 -9.37 -13.49 -8.91
CA ILE A 260 -8.51 -12.87 -7.88
C ILE A 260 -9.27 -12.82 -6.55
N ASN A 261 -8.66 -13.36 -5.49
CA ASN A 261 -9.21 -13.21 -4.14
C ASN A 261 -8.99 -11.76 -3.68
N SER A 262 -10.02 -10.92 -3.74
CA SER A 262 -9.92 -9.50 -3.37
C SER A 262 -10.78 -9.14 -2.17
N CYS A 263 -10.37 -8.13 -1.40
CA CYS A 263 -11.23 -7.44 -0.44
C CYS A 263 -11.15 -5.92 -0.63
N VAL A 264 -12.21 -5.21 -0.25
CA VAL A 264 -12.23 -3.74 -0.24
C VAL A 264 -12.24 -3.27 1.21
N VAL A 265 -11.30 -2.40 1.56
CA VAL A 265 -11.24 -1.74 2.86
C VAL A 265 -11.62 -0.28 2.68
N ARG A 266 -12.82 0.09 3.11
CA ARG A 266 -13.35 1.46 3.08
C ARG A 266 -13.04 2.16 4.40
N LEU A 267 -12.12 3.10 4.37
CA LEU A 267 -11.65 3.76 5.58
C LEU A 267 -12.51 4.96 5.97
N GLY A 268 -12.66 5.16 7.28
CA GLY A 268 -13.20 6.39 7.89
C GLY A 268 -12.37 7.63 7.53
N LYS A 269 -12.87 8.82 7.89
CA LYS A 269 -12.16 10.07 7.64
C LYS A 269 -10.88 10.14 8.47
N PHE A 270 -9.74 10.39 7.83
CA PHE A 270 -8.48 10.57 8.56
C PHE A 270 -8.53 11.80 9.46
N ASP A 271 -8.20 11.60 10.73
CA ASP A 271 -8.14 12.69 11.70
C ASP A 271 -7.01 12.47 12.72
N ASP A 272 -5.77 12.58 12.25
CA ASP A 272 -4.57 12.36 13.05
C ASP A 272 -4.39 13.36 14.21
N ASN A 273 -5.11 14.48 14.19
CA ASN A 273 -5.01 15.52 15.22
C ASN A 273 -5.89 15.25 16.44
N PHE A 274 -7.01 14.55 16.24
CA PHE A 274 -8.02 14.34 17.29
C PHE A 274 -8.24 12.86 17.62
N VAL A 275 -7.84 11.95 16.74
CA VAL A 275 -7.89 10.50 16.99
C VAL A 275 -6.49 10.01 17.29
N GLU A 276 -6.29 9.56 18.52
CA GLU A 276 -5.03 8.96 18.99
C GLU A 276 -4.74 7.64 18.26
N GLU A 277 -3.46 7.30 18.12
CA GLU A 277 -3.02 5.99 17.60
C GLU A 277 -3.33 4.87 18.59
N GLY A 278 -3.57 3.66 18.07
CA GLY A 278 -3.66 2.44 18.88
C GLY A 278 -5.06 2.17 19.43
N ARG A 279 -6.06 2.90 18.95
CA ARG A 279 -7.47 2.75 19.30
C ARG A 279 -8.03 1.41 18.84
N GLU A 280 -9.20 1.01 19.35
CA GLU A 280 -9.85 -0.22 18.90
C GLU A 280 -10.41 -0.02 17.49
N LEU A 281 -10.16 -0.99 16.60
CA LEU A 281 -10.72 -0.97 15.25
C LEU A 281 -12.16 -1.47 15.29
N LEU A 282 -13.07 -0.67 14.76
CA LEU A 282 -14.47 -1.00 14.58
C LEU A 282 -14.73 -1.31 13.10
N PHE A 283 -15.52 -2.35 12.85
CA PHE A 283 -15.79 -2.87 11.51
C PHE A 283 -17.29 -2.96 11.24
N ASP A 284 -17.67 -2.76 9.98
CA ASP A 284 -19.03 -2.97 9.49
C ASP A 284 -18.99 -3.46 8.06
N ILE A 285 -19.88 -4.39 7.73
CA ILE A 285 -20.02 -4.92 6.38
C ILE A 285 -21.30 -4.30 5.84
N PRO A 286 -21.21 -3.30 4.94
CA PRO A 286 -22.41 -2.64 4.44
C PRO A 286 -23.30 -3.65 3.72
N ASP A 287 -24.56 -3.75 4.17
CA ASP A 287 -25.57 -4.57 3.52
C ASP A 287 -25.76 -4.10 2.07
N THR A 288 -25.52 -4.99 1.10
CA THR A 288 -25.71 -4.74 -0.34
C THR A 288 -27.16 -4.45 -0.75
N THR A 289 -28.12 -4.47 0.17
CA THR A 289 -29.57 -4.37 -0.10
C THR A 289 -30.20 -3.02 0.17
N SER A 290 -29.49 -1.99 0.64
CA SER A 290 -30.09 -0.65 0.73
C SER A 290 -30.01 0.06 -0.62
N THR A 291 -30.98 -0.24 -1.47
CA THR A 291 -31.38 0.57 -2.62
C THR A 291 -31.46 2.04 -2.26
N VAL A 292 -30.98 2.86 -3.19
CA VAL A 292 -31.20 4.30 -3.29
C VAL A 292 -32.66 4.60 -2.99
N ASP A 293 -32.95 5.08 -1.78
CA ASP A 293 -34.24 5.70 -1.50
C ASP A 293 -33.99 7.06 -0.85
N GLY A 294 -34.45 8.09 -1.55
CA GLY A 294 -34.33 9.51 -1.20
C GLY A 294 -35.20 9.89 -0.01
N GLY A 295 -35.03 9.20 1.12
CA GLY A 295 -35.78 9.38 2.35
C GLY A 295 -35.10 10.37 3.29
N VAL A 296 -35.67 11.57 3.42
CA VAL A 296 -35.36 12.55 4.46
C VAL A 296 -35.72 11.94 5.84
N GLY A 297 -34.70 11.64 6.64
CA GLY A 297 -34.81 11.25 8.05
C GLY A 297 -33.53 10.51 8.49
N GLY A 298 -32.64 11.05 9.32
CA GLY A 298 -32.90 11.81 10.53
C GLY A 298 -32.36 11.10 11.78
N GLU A 299 -31.50 10.07 11.69
CA GLU A 299 -30.74 9.55 12.86
C GLU A 299 -29.52 8.67 12.48
N GLY A 300 -29.61 7.87 11.40
CA GLY A 300 -28.49 7.03 10.95
C GLY A 300 -27.33 7.78 10.26
N ASN A 301 -27.64 8.87 9.55
CA ASN A 301 -26.66 9.61 8.76
C ASN A 301 -25.68 10.43 9.64
N GLY A 302 -26.10 10.77 10.87
CA GLY A 302 -25.24 11.46 11.85
C GLY A 302 -24.14 10.57 12.44
N LYS A 303 -24.39 9.25 12.57
CA LYS A 303 -23.39 8.28 13.03
C LYS A 303 -22.34 8.00 11.95
N LYS A 304 -22.74 7.83 10.68
CA LYS A 304 -21.80 7.64 9.56
C LYS A 304 -20.86 8.84 9.35
N ARG A 305 -21.38 10.07 9.51
CA ARG A 305 -20.58 11.32 9.46
C ARG A 305 -19.52 11.47 10.57
N ARG A 306 -19.51 10.61 11.58
CA ARG A 306 -18.55 10.63 12.71
C ARG A 306 -17.50 9.53 12.66
N ARG A 307 -17.49 8.69 11.62
CA ARG A 307 -16.49 7.62 11.45
C ARG A 307 -15.13 8.24 11.10
N LYS A 308 -14.27 8.36 12.10
CA LYS A 308 -12.90 8.86 11.99
C LYS A 308 -11.90 7.74 12.27
N ILE A 309 -10.69 7.89 11.78
CA ILE A 309 -9.61 6.93 12.01
C ILE A 309 -8.24 7.62 11.95
N ASN A 310 -7.32 7.22 12.82
CA ASN A 310 -5.92 7.61 12.70
C ASN A 310 -5.26 6.85 11.53
N ARG A 311 -4.37 7.48 10.76
CA ARG A 311 -3.70 6.79 9.63
C ARG A 311 -2.93 5.53 10.02
N ARG A 312 -2.37 5.45 11.23
CA ARG A 312 -1.64 4.26 11.72
C ARG A 312 -2.57 3.10 12.02
N ASP A 313 -3.74 3.39 12.58
CA ASP A 313 -4.81 2.40 12.77
C ASP A 313 -5.41 1.95 11.44
N ALA A 314 -5.59 2.87 10.49
CA ALA A 314 -6.00 2.53 9.13
C ALA A 314 -4.99 1.61 8.44
N ALA A 315 -3.69 1.88 8.58
CA ALA A 315 -2.65 0.99 8.05
C ALA A 315 -2.71 -0.40 8.70
N ARG A 316 -2.93 -0.48 10.02
CA ARG A 316 -3.12 -1.75 10.73
C ARG A 316 -4.32 -2.53 10.19
N ALA A 317 -5.45 -1.85 9.92
CA ALA A 317 -6.63 -2.48 9.32
C ALA A 317 -6.33 -3.04 7.91
N VAL A 318 -5.63 -2.27 7.08
CA VAL A 318 -5.25 -2.70 5.72
C VAL A 318 -4.30 -3.89 5.76
N VAL A 319 -3.34 -3.91 6.69
CA VAL A 319 -2.44 -5.06 6.89
C VAL A 319 -3.20 -6.29 7.41
N GLY A 320 -4.16 -6.10 8.32
CA GLY A 320 -5.09 -7.15 8.75
C GLY A 320 -5.85 -7.75 7.57
N ALA A 321 -6.35 -6.91 6.67
CA ALA A 321 -7.04 -7.33 5.46
C ALA A 321 -6.19 -8.24 4.55
N VAL A 322 -4.87 -8.00 4.44
CA VAL A 322 -4.00 -8.90 3.67
C VAL A 322 -3.98 -10.31 4.27
N ARG A 323 -4.09 -10.41 5.61
CA ARG A 323 -4.02 -11.66 6.37
C ARG A 323 -5.38 -12.35 6.56
N GLU A 324 -6.49 -11.63 6.49
CA GLU A 324 -7.80 -12.13 6.93
C GLU A 324 -8.64 -12.65 5.75
N THR A 325 -8.79 -13.97 5.68
CA THR A 325 -9.66 -14.65 4.71
C THR A 325 -11.14 -14.37 4.94
N GLU A 326 -11.52 -14.00 6.17
CA GLU A 326 -12.91 -13.66 6.49
C GLU A 326 -13.42 -12.46 5.69
N TRP A 327 -12.52 -11.61 5.18
CA TRP A 327 -12.85 -10.42 4.39
C TRP A 327 -12.79 -10.69 2.89
N THR A 328 -12.40 -11.89 2.46
CA THR A 328 -12.32 -12.24 1.04
C THR A 328 -13.68 -12.11 0.37
N GLY A 329 -13.70 -11.35 -0.73
CA GLY A 329 -14.89 -11.03 -1.50
C GLY A 329 -15.82 -10.00 -0.84
N LYS A 330 -15.42 -9.41 0.29
CA LYS A 330 -16.25 -8.45 1.05
C LYS A 330 -15.76 -7.02 0.89
N VAL A 331 -16.70 -6.10 1.08
CA VAL A 331 -16.43 -4.69 1.37
C VAL A 331 -16.53 -4.52 2.88
N VAL A 332 -15.49 -3.98 3.50
CA VAL A 332 -15.43 -3.77 4.95
C VAL A 332 -15.18 -2.29 5.22
N GLU A 333 -16.07 -1.65 5.97
CA GLU A 333 -15.90 -0.30 6.46
C GLU A 333 -15.18 -0.31 7.81
N VAL A 334 -14.14 0.53 7.95
CA VAL A 334 -13.27 0.55 9.14
C VAL A 334 -13.10 1.94 9.71
N TRP A 335 -13.25 2.07 11.03
CA TRP A 335 -13.02 3.30 11.79
C TRP A 335 -12.58 2.99 13.22
N THR A 336 -12.35 4.00 14.04
CA THR A 336 -12.03 3.85 15.47
C THR A 336 -13.10 4.54 16.33
N ASP A 337 -13.17 4.18 17.61
CA ASP A 337 -13.98 4.90 18.60
C ASP A 337 -13.40 6.31 18.83
N GLY A 338 -13.94 7.28 18.08
CA GLY A 338 -13.47 8.67 18.08
C GLY A 338 -13.88 9.50 19.29
#